data_AF-A0A358L203-F1
#
_entry.id   AF-A0A358L203-F1
#
_cell.length_a   1.000
_cell.length_b   1.000
_cell.length_c   1.000
_cell.angle_alpha   90.00
_cell.angle_beta   90.00
_cell.angle_gamma   90.00
#
_symmetry.space_group_name_H-M   'P 1'
#
loop_
_entity.id
_entity.type
_entity.pdbx_description
1 polymer ?
#
loop_
_entity_poly.entity_id
_entity_poly.type
_entity_poly.pdbx_seq_one_letter_code
_entity_poly.pdbx_strand_id
1 'polypeptide(L)' 'RRPLFTEALQRLMAKQLAQAIRLLTRIELTLKQDYGRTVWRELETLSLLLCTTAFPETFCDE' A
#
# COMPACT_ATOMS: atom_id res chain seq x y z
N ARG A 1 11.75 18.82 -1.01
CA ARG A 1 10.50 18.10 -1.30
C ARG A 1 10.62 17.25 -2.57
N ARG A 2 10.92 17.83 -3.75
CA ARG A 2 11.22 17.08 -4.99
C ARG A 2 12.23 15.92 -4.85
N PRO A 3 13.42 16.07 -4.21
CA PRO A 3 14.40 14.98 -4.16
C PRO A 3 13.88 13.74 -3.42
N LEU A 4 13.13 13.95 -2.33
CA LEU A 4 12.53 12.86 -1.54
C LEU A 4 11.54 12.03 -2.35
N PHE A 5 10.67 12.69 -3.13
CA PHE A 5 9.73 11.98 -4.01
C PHE A 5 10.45 11.26 -5.17
N THR A 6 11.51 11.87 -5.72
CA THR A 6 12.31 11.23 -6.77
C THR A 6 13.01 9.99 -6.25
N GLU A 7 13.64 10.04 -5.06
CA GLU A 7 14.28 8.88 -4.43
C GLU A 7 13.27 7.76 -4.13
N ALA A 8 12.07 8.11 -3.63
CA ALA A 8 11.01 7.14 -3.40
C ALA A 8 10.58 6.46 -4.71
N LEU A 9 10.36 7.24 -5.78
CA LEU A 9 9.98 6.70 -7.10
C LEU A 9 11.09 5.84 -7.74
N GLN A 10 12.37 6.15 -7.48
CA GLN A 10 13.49 5.33 -7.95
C GLN A 10 13.58 3.99 -7.20
N ARG A 11 13.16 3.95 -5.93
CA ARG A 11 13.16 2.74 -5.11
C ARG A 11 11.95 1.84 -5.36
N LEU A 12 10.78 2.42 -5.57
CA LEU A 12 9.54 1.66 -5.79
C LEU A 12 9.38 1.23 -7.25
N MET A 13 9.08 -0.06 -7.44
CA MET A 13 8.73 -0.57 -8.77
C MET A 13 7.30 -0.16 -9.18
N ALA A 14 7.05 0.02 -10.48
CA ALA A 14 5.73 0.39 -11.00
C ALA A 14 4.62 -0.59 -10.57
N LYS A 15 4.92 -1.89 -10.51
CA LYS A 15 3.99 -2.93 -10.04
C LYS A 15 3.62 -2.74 -8.57
N GLN A 16 4.61 -2.42 -7.73
CA GLN A 16 4.45 -2.18 -6.30
C GLN A 16 3.60 -0.95 -6.03
N LEU A 17 3.79 0.11 -6.82
CA LEU A 17 2.94 1.31 -6.76
C LEU A 17 1.48 0.98 -7.12
N ALA A 18 1.26 0.19 -8.18
CA ALA A 18 -0.08 -0.24 -8.57
C ALA A 18 -0.75 -1.12 -7.49
N GLN A 19 0.01 -1.99 -6.82
CA GLN A 19 -0.46 -2.75 -5.66
C GLN A 19 -0.82 -1.84 -4.49
N ALA A 20 0.02 -0.85 -4.18
CA ALA A 20 -0.24 0.09 -3.09
C ALA A 20 -1.51 0.90 -3.33
N ILE A 21 -1.74 1.37 -4.55
CA ILE A 21 -2.96 2.10 -4.92
C ILE A 21 -4.19 1.20 -4.79
N ARG A 22 -4.13 -0.05 -5.26
CA ARG A 22 -5.24 -1.02 -5.13
C ARG A 22 -5.58 -1.29 -3.67
N LEU A 23 -4.56 -1.54 -2.85
CA LEU A 23 -4.73 -1.83 -1.43
C LEU A 23 -5.27 -0.61 -0.66
N LEU A 24 -4.78 0.60 -0.99
CA LEU A 24 -5.34 1.85 -0.45
C LEU A 24 -6.81 2.03 -0.82
N THR A 25 -7.17 1.75 -2.08
CA THR A 25 -8.56 1.84 -2.55
C THR A 25 -9.46 0.89 -1.78
N ARG A 26 -9.00 -0.34 -1.53
CA ARG A 26 -9.73 -1.32 -0.74
C ARG A 26 -9.94 -0.85 0.72
N ILE A 27 -8.89 -0.35 1.36
CA ILE A 27 -8.97 0.23 2.72
C ILE A 27 -10.01 1.34 2.77
N GLU A 28 -9.97 2.27 1.81
CA GLU A 28 -10.91 3.39 1.75
C GLU A 28 -12.37 2.90 1.61
N LEU A 29 -12.57 1.89 0.79
CA LEU A 29 -13.86 1.28 0.52
C LEU A 29 -14.39 0.55 1.76
N THR A 30 -13.54 -0.25 2.41
CA THR A 30 -13.85 -0.93 3.68
C THR A 30 -14.15 0.05 4.80
N LEU A 31 -13.39 1.13 4.93
CA LEU A 31 -13.63 2.16 5.94
C LEU A 31 -14.99 2.86 5.75
N LYS A 32 -15.41 3.03 4.49
CA LYS A 32 -16.67 3.70 4.13
C LYS A 32 -17.89 2.79 4.13
N GLN A 33 -17.71 1.48 3.93
CA GLN A 33 -18.81 0.51 3.81
C GLN A 33 -18.98 -0.35 5.06
N ASP A 34 -17.88 -0.74 5.72
CA ASP A 34 -17.88 -1.59 6.90
C ASP A 34 -17.36 -0.82 8.12
N TYR A 35 -18.23 0.01 8.71
CA TYR A 35 -17.96 0.87 9.88
C TYR A 35 -17.53 0.13 11.17
N GLY A 36 -17.32 -1.19 11.13
CA GLY A 36 -16.82 -2.01 12.24
C GLY A 36 -15.59 -2.86 11.91
N ARG A 37 -15.09 -2.83 10.67
CA ARG A 37 -13.93 -3.63 10.26
C ARG A 37 -12.63 -2.87 10.53
N THR A 38 -11.69 -3.52 11.21
CA THR A 38 -10.39 -2.92 11.52
C THR A 38 -9.49 -2.93 10.29
N VAL A 39 -9.24 -1.75 9.72
CA VAL A 39 -8.33 -1.56 8.57
C VAL A 39 -6.84 -1.49 8.97
N TRP A 40 -6.52 -1.59 10.26
CA TRP A 40 -5.15 -1.44 10.77
C TRP A 40 -4.15 -2.42 10.17
N ARG A 41 -4.54 -3.69 9.99
CA ARG A 41 -3.66 -4.69 9.36
C ARG A 41 -3.38 -4.33 7.90
N GLU A 42 -4.39 -3.86 7.17
CA GLU A 42 -4.25 -3.46 5.77
C GLU A 42 -3.34 -2.22 5.66
N LEU A 43 -3.44 -1.26 6.58
CA LEU A 43 -2.53 -0.11 6.67
C LEU A 43 -1.08 -0.50 7.01
N GLU A 44 -0.90 -1.50 7.88
CA GLU A 44 0.42 -2.05 8.18
C GLU A 44 1.04 -2.70 6.94
N THR A 45 0.27 -3.54 6.24
CA THR A 45 0.67 -4.14 4.95
C THR A 45 1.02 -3.06 3.93
N LEU A 46 0.22 -2.00 3.81
CA LEU A 46 0.52 -0.87 2.91
C LEU A 46 1.87 -0.20 3.25
N SER A 47 2.13 -0.01 4.54
CA SER A 47 3.38 0.62 5.00
C SER A 47 4.59 -0.25 4.69
N LEU A 48 4.48 -1.57 4.90
CA LEU A 48 5.52 -2.54 4.55
C LEU A 48 5.75 -2.61 3.03
N LEU A 49 4.68 -2.58 2.25
CA LEU A 49 4.72 -2.56 0.79
C LEU A 49 5.46 -1.32 0.26
N LEU A 50 5.30 -0.15 0.88
CA LEU A 50 5.97 1.08 0.43
C LEU A 50 7.44 1.19 0.90
N CYS A 51 7.81 0.48 1.97
CA CYS A 51 9.14 0.56 2.57
C CYS A 51 10.09 -0.56 2.14
N THR A 52 9.56 -1.69 1.68
CA THR A 52 10.35 -2.89 1.31
C THR A 52 10.55 -2.94 -0.19
N THR A 53 11.72 -3.31 -0.70
CA THR A 53 11.98 -3.38 -2.16
C THR A 53 11.46 -4.67 -2.81
N ALA A 54 11.33 -5.75 -2.05
CA ALA A 54 10.87 -7.07 -2.53
C ALA A 54 9.75 -7.60 -1.63
N PHE A 55 8.61 -6.92 -1.65
CA PHE A 55 7.44 -7.34 -0.88
C PHE A 55 6.66 -8.45 -1.61
N PRO A 56 6.30 -9.57 -0.95
CA PRO A 56 5.58 -10.65 -1.61
C PRO A 56 4.13 -10.24 -1.94
N GLU A 57 3.71 -10.48 -3.19
CA GLU A 57 2.39 -10.08 -3.69
C GLU A 57 1.25 -10.79 -2.95
N THR A 58 1.51 -11.97 -2.38
CA THR A 58 0.54 -12.79 -1.63
C THR A 58 -0.11 -12.05 -0.46
N PHE A 59 0.56 -11.06 0.10
CA PHE A 59 0.04 -10.26 1.21
C PHE A 59 -0.88 -9.12 0.76
N CYS A 60 -0.96 -8.83 -0.55
CA CYS A 60 -1.82 -7.78 -1.11
C CYS A 60 -3.20 -8.28 -1.58
N ASP A 61 -3.40 -9.60 -1.66
CA ASP A 61 -4.62 -10.22 -2.18
C ASP A 61 -5.64 -10.61 -1.10
N GLU A 62 -5.26 -10.60 0.19
CA GLU A 62 -6.17 -10.85 1.32
C GLU A 62 -7.14 -9.71 1.59
#